data_AF-A0A7S1AUT1-F1
#
_entry.id   AF-A0A7S1AUT1-F1
#
_cell.length_a   1.000
_cell.length_b   1.000
_cell.length_c   1.000
_cell.angle_alpha   90.00
_cell.angle_beta   90.00
_cell.angle_gamma   90.00
#
_symmetry.space_group_name_H-M   'P 1'
#
loop_
_entity.id
_entity.type
_entity.pdbx_description
1 polymer ?
#
loop_
_entity_poly.entity_id
_entity_poly.type
_entity_poly.pdbx_seq_one_letter_code
_entity_poly.pdbx_strand_id
1 'polypeptide(L)'
;LKLPFQFMYLHWDGRQGTVMASSIDVRNHLSEHPPDVFNKSNRCQHPVTGQLQIPSSTEDLMRWAPKFGHHSVLHWARMPIFKVEMHLDEEAFMSKRRPYAEGSFPEGEDLASAIVFWRKRVGQEGKGYAVFYGGFDTTPHVTEEPICAVDASTGEVRADSEEEIERKRLMHVKRRELEQRWADKGVPEELRLKMAAAESLNKERKQTTGEEFMLKAGWVHKDKVGLDVKRHNEIQKSFG
;
A
#
# COMPACT_ATOMS: atom_id res chain seq x y z
N LEU A 1 -38.22 -6.94 -3.70
CA LEU A 1 -37.45 -8.06 -4.25
C LEU A 1 -36.38 -8.42 -3.23
N LYS A 2 -36.61 -9.50 -2.47
CA LYS A 2 -35.72 -10.03 -1.43
C LYS A 2 -34.65 -10.89 -2.10
N LEU A 3 -33.37 -10.64 -1.82
CA LEU A 3 -32.29 -11.60 -2.05
C LEU A 3 -31.95 -12.25 -0.70
N PRO A 4 -31.82 -13.58 -0.61
CA PRO A 4 -31.43 -14.23 0.64
C PRO A 4 -29.91 -14.17 0.78
N PHE A 5 -29.42 -13.50 1.84
CA PHE A 5 -28.07 -13.69 2.33
C PHE A 5 -28.01 -15.05 3.03
N GLN A 6 -27.61 -16.08 2.29
CA GLN A 6 -27.34 -17.39 2.83
C GLN A 6 -25.87 -17.41 3.28
N PHE A 7 -25.63 -17.12 4.56
CA PHE A 7 -24.35 -17.39 5.21
C PHE A 7 -24.18 -18.91 5.24
N MET A 8 -23.35 -19.43 4.36
CA MET A 8 -22.96 -20.84 4.37
C MET A 8 -21.81 -21.00 5.36
N TYR A 9 -22.15 -21.28 6.62
CA TYR A 9 -21.20 -21.84 7.59
C TYR A 9 -20.84 -23.25 7.10
N LEU A 10 -19.66 -23.41 6.50
CA LEU A 10 -19.10 -24.72 6.25
C LEU A 10 -18.30 -25.19 7.47
N HIS A 11 -18.64 -26.40 7.88
CA HIS A 11 -18.06 -27.14 8.99
C HIS A 11 -16.53 -27.13 8.96
N TRP A 12 -15.94 -26.68 10.07
CA TRP A 12 -14.54 -26.82 10.40
C TRP A 12 -14.27 -28.29 10.74
N ASP A 13 -13.81 -29.08 9.76
CA ASP A 13 -13.38 -30.45 10.00
C ASP A 13 -11.93 -30.43 10.51
N GLY A 14 -11.76 -30.88 11.74
CA GLY A 14 -10.55 -30.75 12.55
C GLY A 14 -9.35 -31.57 12.06
N ARG A 15 -8.76 -31.20 10.92
CA ARG A 15 -7.37 -31.54 10.60
C ARG A 15 -6.49 -30.35 10.93
N GLN A 16 -5.84 -30.43 12.09
CA GLN A 16 -4.74 -29.56 12.48
C GLN A 16 -3.59 -29.71 11.46
N GLY A 17 -3.60 -28.87 10.43
CA GLY A 17 -2.41 -28.46 9.70
C GLY A 17 -1.84 -27.24 10.41
N THR A 18 -0.65 -27.40 10.95
CA THR A 18 0.14 -26.41 11.69
C THR A 18 0.22 -25.06 10.94
N VAL A 19 0.19 -23.98 11.70
CA VAL A 19 0.13 -22.56 11.28
C VAL A 19 1.05 -22.25 10.08
N MET A 20 0.47 -21.96 8.92
CA MET A 20 1.18 -21.61 7.68
C MET A 20 1.56 -20.12 7.65
N ALA A 21 2.44 -19.70 8.54
CA ALA A 21 2.90 -18.30 8.64
C ALA A 21 4.43 -18.17 8.59
N SER A 22 5.17 -19.21 8.18
CA SER A 22 6.63 -19.15 8.04
C SER A 22 7.09 -19.09 6.57
N SER A 23 8.34 -18.70 6.35
CA SER A 23 8.95 -18.77 5.01
C SER A 23 9.12 -20.21 4.53
N ILE A 24 9.22 -21.18 5.43
CA ILE A 24 9.32 -22.61 5.10
C ILE A 24 7.98 -23.13 4.59
N ASP A 25 6.89 -22.79 5.27
CA ASP A 25 5.53 -23.20 4.87
C ASP A 25 5.20 -22.72 3.47
N VAL A 26 5.56 -21.48 3.15
CA VAL A 26 5.39 -20.92 1.80
C VAL A 26 6.16 -21.75 0.77
N ARG A 27 7.42 -22.11 1.04
CA ARG A 27 8.23 -22.90 0.10
C ARG A 27 7.67 -24.30 -0.09
N ASN A 28 7.24 -24.95 0.99
CA ASN A 28 6.61 -26.27 0.94
C ASN A 28 5.30 -26.22 0.15
N HIS A 29 4.43 -25.24 0.44
CA HIS A 29 3.18 -25.04 -0.26
C HIS A 29 3.37 -24.90 -1.78
N LEU A 30 4.39 -24.14 -2.20
CA LEU A 30 4.71 -23.95 -3.61
C LEU A 30 5.36 -25.17 -4.28
N SER A 31 6.07 -26.00 -3.51
CA SER A 31 6.58 -27.27 -4.03
C SER A 31 5.46 -28.28 -4.25
N GLU A 32 4.41 -28.23 -3.45
CA GLU A 32 3.21 -29.06 -3.58
C GLU A 32 2.24 -28.52 -4.64
N HIS A 33 2.22 -27.20 -4.85
CA HIS A 33 1.34 -26.50 -5.79
C HIS A 33 2.19 -25.62 -6.73
N PRO A 34 2.74 -26.18 -7.83
CA PRO A 34 3.55 -25.42 -8.77
C PRO A 34 2.79 -24.21 -9.35
N PRO A 35 3.51 -23.16 -9.79
CA PRO A 35 3.03 -21.78 -9.87
C PRO A 35 1.89 -21.49 -10.87
N ASP A 36 1.41 -22.47 -11.63
CA ASP A 36 0.24 -22.32 -12.51
C ASP A 36 -1.10 -22.15 -11.75
N VAL A 37 -1.10 -22.28 -10.41
CA VAL A 37 -2.29 -22.13 -9.56
C VAL A 37 -2.49 -20.69 -9.03
N PHE A 38 -1.52 -19.79 -9.19
CA PHE A 38 -1.76 -18.35 -9.01
C PHE A 38 -2.45 -17.80 -10.26
N ASN A 39 -3.71 -18.20 -10.38
CA ASN A 39 -4.65 -17.78 -11.41
C ASN A 39 -4.54 -16.26 -11.61
N LYS A 40 -4.44 -15.80 -12.87
CA LYS A 40 -4.34 -14.36 -13.22
C LYS A 40 -5.32 -13.58 -12.33
N SER A 41 -4.77 -12.74 -11.46
CA SER A 41 -5.51 -12.01 -10.45
C SER A 41 -6.68 -11.30 -11.14
N ASN A 42 -7.92 -11.61 -10.74
CA ASN A 42 -9.12 -11.14 -11.43
C ASN A 42 -9.27 -9.63 -11.28
N ARG A 43 -8.71 -8.87 -12.22
CA ARG A 43 -8.77 -7.40 -12.19
C ARG A 43 -10.17 -6.93 -12.52
N CYS A 44 -10.71 -6.07 -11.68
CA CYS A 44 -11.97 -5.40 -11.94
C CYS A 44 -11.89 -3.92 -11.55
N GLN A 45 -12.89 -3.15 -11.94
CA GLN A 45 -13.05 -1.78 -11.48
C GLN A 45 -14.22 -1.69 -10.52
N HIS A 46 -14.04 -0.94 -9.43
CA HIS A 46 -15.12 -0.66 -8.50
C HIS A 46 -16.24 0.08 -9.24
N PRO A 47 -17.51 -0.38 -9.17
CA PRO A 47 -18.59 0.16 -10.01
C PRO A 47 -18.92 1.64 -9.75
N VAL A 48 -18.79 2.10 -8.51
CA VAL A 48 -19.03 3.51 -8.14
C VAL A 48 -17.80 4.40 -8.31
N THR A 49 -16.64 3.99 -7.77
CA THR A 49 -15.44 4.85 -7.72
C THR A 49 -14.53 4.69 -8.95
N GLY A 50 -14.73 3.66 -9.78
CA GLY A 50 -13.87 3.36 -10.93
C GLY A 50 -12.46 2.89 -10.58
N GLN A 51 -12.19 2.60 -9.30
CA GLN A 51 -10.87 2.20 -8.81
C GLN A 51 -10.52 0.78 -9.26
N LEU A 52 -9.24 0.54 -9.54
CA LEU A 52 -8.73 -0.81 -9.73
C LEU A 52 -8.92 -1.62 -8.45
N GLN A 53 -9.44 -2.82 -8.61
CA GLN A 53 -9.55 -3.81 -7.55
C GLN A 53 -8.95 -5.13 -8.03
N ILE A 54 -8.20 -5.77 -7.15
CA ILE A 54 -7.64 -7.10 -7.36
C ILE A 54 -8.06 -7.93 -6.15
N PRO A 55 -9.17 -8.69 -6.25
CA PRO A 55 -9.66 -9.49 -5.15
C PRO A 55 -8.68 -10.61 -4.80
N SER A 56 -8.30 -10.66 -3.53
CA SER A 56 -7.60 -11.73 -2.87
C SER A 56 -8.58 -12.61 -2.12
N SER A 57 -8.28 -13.90 -2.05
CA SER A 57 -8.92 -14.80 -1.08
C SER A 57 -8.61 -14.33 0.34
N THR A 58 -9.67 -14.07 1.13
CA THR A 58 -9.51 -13.71 2.55
C THR A 58 -8.96 -14.88 3.36
N GLU A 59 -9.28 -16.11 2.96
CA GLU A 59 -8.74 -17.31 3.61
C GLU A 59 -7.22 -17.42 3.38
N ASP A 60 -6.75 -17.15 2.16
CA ASP A 60 -5.30 -17.17 1.88
C ASP A 60 -4.58 -16.02 2.58
N LEU A 61 -5.19 -14.83 2.67
CA LEU A 61 -4.64 -13.73 3.47
C LEU A 61 -4.51 -14.10 4.94
N MET A 62 -5.57 -14.65 5.54
CA MET A 62 -5.54 -15.07 6.94
C MET A 62 -4.61 -16.27 7.16
N ARG A 63 -4.40 -17.11 6.14
CA ARG A 63 -3.38 -18.16 6.19
C ARG A 63 -1.98 -17.55 6.32
N TRP A 64 -1.61 -16.63 5.43
CA TRP A 64 -0.25 -16.08 5.36
C TRP A 64 0.04 -14.95 6.35
N ALA A 65 -1.00 -14.30 6.86
CA ALA A 65 -0.96 -13.22 7.83
C ALA A 65 -2.07 -13.40 8.89
N PRO A 66 -1.95 -14.38 9.80
CA PRO A 66 -3.04 -14.77 10.71
C PRO A 66 -3.40 -13.71 11.76
N LYS A 67 -2.48 -12.78 12.06
CA LYS A 67 -2.75 -11.65 12.95
C LYS A 67 -3.34 -10.44 12.22
N PHE A 68 -3.72 -10.59 10.96
CA PHE A 68 -4.34 -9.51 10.23
C PHE A 68 -5.77 -9.29 10.75
N GLY A 69 -6.04 -8.10 11.28
CA GLY A 69 -7.35 -7.80 11.86
C GLY A 69 -8.47 -7.96 10.84
N HIS A 70 -9.55 -8.64 11.21
CA HIS A 70 -10.66 -8.97 10.29
C HIS A 70 -11.24 -7.75 9.56
N HIS A 71 -11.31 -6.60 10.24
CA HIS A 71 -11.78 -5.35 9.63
C HIS A 71 -10.81 -4.86 8.54
N SER A 72 -9.52 -4.76 8.84
CA SER A 72 -8.49 -4.34 7.88
C SER A 72 -8.38 -5.29 6.68
N VAL A 73 -8.52 -6.60 6.91
CA VAL A 73 -8.49 -7.62 5.85
C VAL A 73 -9.52 -7.32 4.76
N LEU A 74 -10.73 -6.88 5.10
CA LEU A 74 -11.77 -6.61 4.09
C LEU A 74 -11.38 -5.49 3.11
N HIS A 75 -10.73 -4.44 3.60
CA HIS A 75 -10.29 -3.32 2.76
C HIS A 75 -9.05 -3.69 1.94
N TRP A 76 -8.13 -4.44 2.55
CA TRP A 76 -6.88 -4.85 1.91
C TRP A 76 -7.03 -6.05 0.98
N ALA A 77 -8.06 -6.88 1.14
CA ALA A 77 -8.35 -8.01 0.27
C ALA A 77 -8.73 -7.61 -1.15
N ARG A 78 -9.02 -6.33 -1.42
CA ARG A 78 -9.29 -5.84 -2.78
C ARG A 78 -8.28 -4.81 -3.25
N MET A 79 -7.38 -4.39 -2.36
CA MET A 79 -6.40 -3.35 -2.62
C MET A 79 -5.32 -3.89 -3.56
N PRO A 80 -5.13 -3.31 -4.75
CA PRO A 80 -4.00 -3.62 -5.61
C PRO A 80 -2.70 -3.21 -4.92
N ILE A 81 -1.72 -4.11 -4.89
CA ILE A 81 -0.37 -3.86 -4.36
C ILE A 81 0.58 -3.60 -5.53
N PHE A 82 1.29 -2.47 -5.49
CA PHE A 82 2.20 -2.05 -6.58
C PHE A 82 3.68 -2.17 -6.20
N LYS A 83 3.98 -2.16 -4.91
CA LYS A 83 5.35 -2.25 -4.42
C LYS A 83 5.39 -3.01 -3.10
N VAL A 84 6.49 -3.72 -2.88
CA VAL A 84 6.90 -4.21 -1.56
C VAL A 84 8.31 -3.73 -1.26
N GLU A 85 8.52 -3.16 -0.08
CA GLU A 85 9.83 -2.84 0.46
C GLU A 85 10.15 -3.80 1.61
N MET A 86 11.39 -4.27 1.66
CA MET A 86 11.85 -5.23 2.66
C MET A 86 12.93 -4.59 3.53
N HIS A 87 12.67 -4.53 4.83
CA HIS A 87 13.54 -3.97 5.85
C HIS A 87 13.94 -5.07 6.85
N LEU A 88 15.06 -4.85 7.55
CA LEU A 88 15.57 -5.82 8.52
C LEU A 88 14.58 -6.02 9.68
N ASP A 89 13.99 -4.93 10.14
CA ASP A 89 13.03 -4.85 11.23
C ASP A 89 12.18 -3.57 11.09
N GLU A 90 11.22 -3.40 12.00
CA GLU A 90 10.37 -2.21 12.06
C GLU A 90 11.16 -0.93 12.33
N GLU A 91 12.18 -0.98 13.18
CA GLU A 91 12.99 0.19 13.52
C GLU A 91 13.73 0.72 12.28
N ALA A 92 14.24 -0.16 11.43
CA ALA A 92 14.88 0.21 10.17
C ALA A 92 13.89 0.92 9.23
N PHE A 93 12.64 0.48 9.17
CA PHE A 93 11.59 1.17 8.42
C PHE A 93 11.26 2.55 9.03
N MET A 94 11.01 2.59 10.34
CA MET A 94 10.63 3.83 11.05
C MET A 94 11.75 4.88 11.05
N SER A 95 13.01 4.44 11.12
CA SER A 95 14.20 5.30 10.99
C SER A 95 14.54 5.64 9.54
N LYS A 96 13.67 5.27 8.59
CA LYS A 96 13.79 5.62 7.16
C LYS A 96 15.08 5.12 6.52
N ARG A 97 15.61 4.00 7.03
CA ARG A 97 16.75 3.33 6.40
C ARG A 97 16.29 2.74 5.08
N ARG A 98 17.19 2.79 4.10
CA ARG A 98 16.95 2.21 2.78
C ARG A 98 16.55 0.73 2.91
N PRO A 99 15.51 0.25 2.22
CA PRO A 99 15.18 -1.16 2.21
C PRO A 99 16.36 -1.97 1.66
N TYR A 100 16.57 -3.18 2.18
CA TYR A 100 17.63 -4.06 1.66
C TYR A 100 17.23 -4.73 0.35
N ALA A 101 15.92 -4.82 0.07
CA ALA A 101 15.37 -5.31 -1.18
C ALA A 101 14.00 -4.69 -1.43
N GLU A 102 13.63 -4.58 -2.70
CA GLU A 102 12.31 -4.13 -3.12
C GLU A 102 11.77 -5.01 -4.25
N GLY A 103 10.45 -5.05 -4.38
CA GLY A 103 9.74 -5.67 -5.48
C GLY A 103 8.68 -4.72 -6.03
N SER A 104 8.48 -4.73 -7.35
CA SER A 104 7.50 -3.88 -8.02
C SER A 104 6.54 -4.73 -8.85
N PHE A 105 5.28 -4.31 -8.86
CA PHE A 105 4.17 -4.95 -9.56
C PHE A 105 3.48 -3.89 -10.43
N PRO A 106 3.97 -3.62 -11.66
CA PRO A 106 3.50 -2.51 -12.48
C PRO A 106 1.99 -2.54 -12.77
N GLU A 107 1.41 -3.73 -12.82
CA GLU A 107 0.00 -3.94 -13.10
C GLU A 107 -0.86 -4.15 -11.85
N GLY A 108 -0.25 -4.05 -10.67
CA GLY A 108 -0.84 -4.43 -9.40
C GLY A 108 -0.90 -5.94 -9.19
N GLU A 109 -0.76 -6.35 -7.93
CA GLU A 109 -0.88 -7.73 -7.47
C GLU A 109 -1.86 -7.79 -6.28
N ASP A 110 -2.48 -8.95 -6.03
CA ASP A 110 -3.24 -9.13 -4.81
C ASP A 110 -2.32 -9.27 -3.59
N LEU A 111 -2.79 -8.89 -2.40
CA LEU A 111 -1.96 -8.86 -1.20
C LEU A 111 -1.47 -10.25 -0.77
N ALA A 112 -2.24 -11.34 -0.98
CA ALA A 112 -1.80 -12.67 -0.60
C ALA A 112 -0.62 -13.11 -1.48
N SER A 113 -0.73 -12.90 -2.80
CA SER A 113 0.34 -13.14 -3.75
C SER A 113 1.58 -12.30 -3.47
N ALA A 114 1.41 -11.03 -3.07
CA ALA A 114 2.52 -10.16 -2.66
C ALA A 114 3.21 -10.66 -1.38
N ILE A 115 2.45 -11.12 -0.38
CA ILE A 115 3.01 -11.73 0.84
C ILE A 115 3.80 -13.00 0.51
N VAL A 116 3.25 -13.85 -0.34
CA VAL A 116 3.92 -15.07 -0.81
C VAL A 116 5.20 -14.72 -1.59
N PHE A 117 5.15 -13.71 -2.47
CA PHE A 117 6.32 -13.20 -3.18
C PHE A 117 7.44 -12.78 -2.22
N TRP A 118 7.10 -12.05 -1.16
CA TRP A 118 8.05 -11.62 -0.14
C TRP A 118 8.62 -12.81 0.64
N ARG A 119 7.76 -13.67 1.19
CA ARG A 119 8.18 -14.82 2.01
C ARG A 119 9.06 -15.82 1.27
N LYS A 120 8.90 -15.98 -0.05
CA LYS A 120 9.83 -16.76 -0.90
C LYS A 120 11.27 -16.24 -0.84
N ARG A 121 11.45 -14.93 -0.68
CA ARG A 121 12.74 -14.22 -0.76
C ARG A 121 13.40 -13.98 0.59
N VAL A 122 12.65 -14.13 1.69
CA VAL A 122 13.20 -14.07 3.03
C VAL A 122 14.12 -15.27 3.25
N GLY A 123 15.43 -15.03 3.35
CA GLY A 123 16.44 -16.08 3.49
C GLY A 123 16.49 -16.75 4.87
N GLN A 124 16.04 -16.06 5.92
CA GLN A 124 16.03 -16.55 7.30
C GLN A 124 14.62 -16.50 7.87
N GLU A 125 14.14 -17.62 8.40
CA GLU A 125 12.83 -17.70 9.03
C GLU A 125 12.73 -16.77 10.25
N GLY A 126 11.55 -16.18 10.45
CA GLY A 126 11.27 -15.32 11.60
C GLY A 126 12.01 -13.97 11.57
N LYS A 127 12.53 -13.54 10.41
CA LYS A 127 13.22 -12.26 10.27
C LYS A 127 12.72 -11.45 9.08
N GLY A 128 12.79 -10.14 9.23
CA GLY A 128 12.42 -9.18 8.20
C GLY A 128 11.07 -8.52 8.46
N TYR A 129 10.94 -7.33 7.88
CA TYR A 129 9.76 -6.48 7.95
C TYR A 129 9.41 -6.08 6.52
N ALA A 130 8.24 -6.47 6.03
CA ALA A 130 7.77 -6.09 4.70
C ALA A 130 6.75 -4.98 4.79
N VAL A 131 6.86 -4.02 3.87
CA VAL A 131 5.94 -2.91 3.71
C VAL A 131 5.35 -3.00 2.31
N PHE A 132 4.06 -3.27 2.23
CA PHE A 132 3.28 -3.37 1.00
C PHE A 132 2.59 -2.04 0.74
N TYR A 133 2.79 -1.51 -0.47
CA TYR A 133 2.23 -0.25 -0.91
C TYR A 133 1.06 -0.54 -1.86
N GLY A 134 -0.14 -0.17 -1.40
CA GLY A 134 -1.36 -0.25 -2.16
C GLY A 134 -1.51 0.93 -3.13
N GLY A 135 -2.53 0.87 -3.99
CA GLY A 135 -2.88 1.99 -4.87
C GLY A 135 -4.29 1.86 -5.42
N PHE A 136 -4.74 2.86 -6.16
CA PHE A 136 -6.14 2.95 -6.60
C PHE A 136 -6.32 2.77 -8.13
N ASP A 137 -5.22 2.83 -8.87
CA ASP A 137 -5.10 2.68 -10.32
C ASP A 137 -3.63 2.34 -10.66
N THR A 138 -3.33 2.05 -11.93
CA THR A 138 -1.98 1.68 -12.38
C THR A 138 -1.08 2.86 -12.69
N THR A 139 -1.56 4.09 -12.48
CA THR A 139 -0.78 5.27 -12.81
C THR A 139 0.22 5.56 -11.69
N PRO A 140 1.47 5.93 -12.00
CA PRO A 140 2.47 6.22 -10.98
C PRO A 140 2.15 7.57 -10.34
N HIS A 141 1.80 7.58 -9.05
CA HIS A 141 1.35 8.81 -8.38
C HIS A 141 2.30 9.31 -7.32
N VAL A 142 2.29 10.63 -7.18
CA VAL A 142 3.09 11.36 -6.19
C VAL A 142 2.33 11.58 -4.87
N THR A 143 1.12 11.04 -4.75
CA THR A 143 0.32 11.06 -3.52
C THR A 143 0.81 10.01 -2.53
N GLU A 144 0.38 10.13 -1.26
CA GLU A 144 0.68 9.14 -0.23
C GLU A 144 -0.09 7.84 -0.50
N GLU A 145 0.62 6.73 -0.65
CA GLU A 145 0.04 5.41 -0.88
C GLU A 145 -0.53 4.81 0.41
N PRO A 146 -1.60 3.99 0.32
CA PRO A 146 -1.97 3.07 1.39
C PRO A 146 -0.83 2.12 1.73
N ILE A 147 -0.59 1.86 3.01
CA ILE A 147 0.49 0.98 3.49
C ILE A 147 -0.06 -0.14 4.38
N CYS A 148 0.40 -1.36 4.12
CA CYS A 148 0.23 -2.52 4.99
C CYS A 148 1.61 -3.12 5.26
N ALA A 149 2.01 -3.23 6.51
CA ALA A 149 3.29 -3.77 6.91
C ALA A 149 3.12 -5.06 7.72
N VAL A 150 4.01 -6.01 7.50
CA VAL A 150 4.00 -7.33 8.16
C VAL A 150 5.39 -7.61 8.73
N ASP A 151 5.44 -7.88 10.03
CA ASP A 151 6.65 -8.32 10.72
C ASP A 151 6.74 -9.85 10.69
N ALA A 152 7.81 -10.40 10.11
CA ALA A 152 8.00 -11.84 10.04
C ALA A 152 8.33 -12.48 11.40
N SER A 153 8.89 -11.71 12.34
CA SER A 153 9.31 -12.21 13.65
C SER A 153 8.13 -12.39 14.61
N THR A 154 7.21 -11.43 14.62
CA THR A 154 6.03 -11.44 15.49
C THR A 154 4.78 -11.90 14.76
N GLY A 155 4.76 -11.84 13.43
CA GLY A 155 3.57 -12.02 12.60
C GLY A 155 2.59 -10.85 12.67
N GLU A 156 2.92 -9.77 13.38
CA GLU A 156 2.03 -8.61 13.53
C GLU A 156 1.86 -7.87 12.21
N VAL A 157 0.65 -7.36 12.01
CA VAL A 157 0.28 -6.61 10.81
C VAL A 157 -0.16 -5.21 11.21
N ARG A 158 0.45 -4.21 10.58
CA ARG A 158 0.07 -2.80 10.72
C ARG A 158 -0.38 -2.29 9.38
N ALA A 159 -1.66 -1.97 9.24
CA ALA A 159 -2.21 -1.51 7.99
C ALA A 159 -3.05 -0.27 8.19
N ASP A 160 -3.08 0.60 7.17
CA ASP A 160 -3.99 1.73 7.15
C ASP A 160 -5.43 1.27 7.35
N SER A 161 -6.17 2.02 8.18
CA SER A 161 -7.60 1.81 8.40
C SER A 161 -8.43 2.22 7.18
N GLU A 162 -9.71 1.90 7.18
CA GLU A 162 -10.65 2.34 6.15
C GLU A 162 -10.62 3.86 5.97
N GLU A 163 -10.62 4.61 7.08
CA GLU A 163 -10.63 6.07 7.06
C GLU A 163 -9.35 6.63 6.43
N GLU A 164 -8.20 6.03 6.73
CA GLU A 164 -6.92 6.47 6.19
C GLU A 164 -6.78 6.14 4.70
N ILE A 165 -7.26 4.96 4.29
CA ILE A 165 -7.37 4.57 2.88
C ILE A 165 -8.28 5.55 2.13
N GLU A 166 -9.44 5.89 2.69
CA GLU A 166 -10.38 6.83 2.08
C GLU A 166 -9.81 8.25 2.00
N ARG A 167 -9.10 8.71 3.04
CA ARG A 167 -8.38 9.99 3.02
C ARG A 167 -7.38 10.04 1.87
N LYS A 168 -6.57 8.99 1.72
CA LYS A 168 -5.57 8.85 0.64
C LYS A 168 -6.24 8.78 -0.74
N ARG A 169 -7.38 8.07 -0.85
CA ARG A 169 -8.19 8.03 -2.07
C ARG A 169 -8.68 9.42 -2.49
N LEU A 170 -9.21 10.21 -1.56
CA LEU A 170 -9.71 11.54 -1.88
C LEU A 170 -8.59 12.47 -2.36
N MET A 171 -7.39 12.37 -1.77
CA MET A 171 -6.21 13.09 -2.28
C MET A 171 -5.85 12.62 -3.69
N HIS A 172 -5.95 11.31 -3.93
CA HIS A 172 -5.69 10.72 -5.23
C HIS A 172 -6.63 11.25 -6.33
N VAL A 173 -7.93 11.27 -6.05
CA VAL A 173 -8.94 11.82 -6.98
C VAL A 173 -8.67 13.29 -7.27
N LYS A 174 -8.42 14.11 -6.23
CA LYS A 174 -8.11 15.54 -6.40
C LYS A 174 -6.87 15.76 -7.27
N ARG A 175 -5.87 14.89 -7.16
CA ARG A 175 -4.67 14.96 -8.00
C ARG A 175 -5.02 14.67 -9.46
N ARG A 176 -5.77 13.61 -9.73
CA ARG A 176 -6.22 13.29 -11.09
C ARG A 176 -7.03 14.43 -11.73
N GLU A 177 -7.93 15.05 -10.97
CA GLU A 177 -8.69 16.22 -11.42
C GLU A 177 -7.82 17.46 -11.69
N LEU A 178 -6.75 17.65 -10.92
CA LEU A 178 -5.78 18.72 -11.16
C LEU A 178 -4.99 18.48 -12.45
N GLU A 179 -4.56 17.25 -12.66
CA GLU A 179 -3.85 16.82 -13.86
C GLU A 179 -4.71 16.96 -15.12
N GLN A 180 -5.99 16.60 -15.03
CA GLN A 180 -6.94 16.84 -16.12
C GLN A 180 -7.11 18.34 -16.38
N ARG A 181 -7.29 19.16 -15.34
CA ARG A 181 -7.39 20.62 -15.50
C ARG A 181 -6.14 21.24 -16.11
N TRP A 182 -4.95 20.73 -15.81
CA TRP A 182 -3.72 21.17 -16.48
C TRP A 182 -3.68 20.76 -17.94
N ALA A 183 -4.13 19.55 -18.27
CA ALA A 183 -4.30 19.11 -19.65
C ALA A 183 -5.24 20.06 -20.42
N ASP A 184 -6.42 20.35 -19.86
CA ASP A 184 -7.44 21.17 -20.49
C ASP A 184 -7.00 22.63 -20.69
N LYS A 185 -6.14 23.13 -19.80
CA LYS A 185 -5.52 24.46 -19.90
C LYS A 185 -4.35 24.53 -20.88
N GLY A 186 -4.01 23.43 -21.56
CA GLY A 186 -2.91 23.37 -22.51
C GLY A 186 -1.54 23.46 -21.85
N VAL A 187 -1.40 23.06 -20.58
CA VAL A 187 -0.09 22.98 -19.93
C VAL A 187 0.74 21.92 -20.65
N PRO A 188 1.93 22.26 -21.21
CA PRO A 188 2.74 21.32 -21.96
C PRO A 188 3.10 20.08 -21.13
N GLU A 189 3.09 18.91 -21.76
CA GLU A 189 3.41 17.63 -21.12
C GLU A 189 4.81 17.67 -20.46
N GLU A 190 5.79 18.28 -21.11
CA GLU A 190 7.14 18.45 -20.56
C GLU A 190 7.12 19.20 -19.22
N LEU A 191 6.30 20.24 -19.09
CA LEU A 191 6.17 20.99 -17.83
C LEU A 191 5.49 20.14 -16.76
N ARG A 192 4.46 19.36 -17.12
CA ARG A 192 3.80 18.42 -16.21
C ARG A 192 4.76 17.35 -15.69
N LEU A 193 5.59 16.79 -16.57
CA LEU A 193 6.61 15.82 -16.20
C LEU A 193 7.66 16.42 -15.26
N LYS A 194 8.11 17.66 -15.51
CA LYS A 194 9.01 18.38 -14.59
C LYS A 194 8.38 18.61 -13.22
N MET A 195 7.10 18.95 -13.17
CA MET A 195 6.36 19.11 -11.91
C MET A 195 6.25 17.79 -11.15
N ALA A 196 5.88 16.69 -11.83
CA ALA A 196 5.80 15.37 -11.22
C ALA A 196 7.18 14.89 -10.71
N ALA A 197 8.25 15.12 -11.47
CA ALA A 197 9.62 14.81 -11.05
C ALA A 197 10.03 15.62 -9.80
N ALA A 198 9.71 16.91 -9.76
CA ALA A 198 9.99 17.75 -8.60
C ALA A 198 9.22 17.29 -7.35
N GLU A 199 7.95 16.92 -7.52
CA GLU A 199 7.15 16.37 -6.41
C GLU A 199 7.67 15.00 -5.95
N SER A 200 8.13 14.14 -6.87
CA SER A 200 8.73 12.85 -6.53
C SER A 200 10.01 13.03 -5.72
N LEU A 201 10.86 13.99 -6.09
CA LEU A 201 12.05 14.35 -5.34
C LEU A 201 11.69 14.89 -3.94
N ASN A 202 10.64 15.70 -3.84
CA ASN A 202 10.14 16.18 -2.55
C ASN A 202 9.64 15.03 -1.67
N LYS A 203 8.92 14.07 -2.25
CA LYS A 203 8.42 12.89 -1.55
C LYS A 203 9.56 12.00 -1.08
N GLU A 204 10.52 11.69 -1.96
CA GLU A 204 11.71 10.91 -1.63
C GLU A 204 12.48 11.56 -0.47
N ARG A 205 12.73 12.88 -0.56
CA ARG A 205 13.45 13.60 0.49
C ARG A 205 12.68 13.65 1.81
N LYS A 206 11.36 13.87 1.77
CA LYS A 206 10.50 13.74 2.95
C LYS A 206 10.59 12.34 3.55
N GLN A 207 10.63 11.31 2.72
CA GLN A 207 10.79 9.93 3.17
C GLN A 207 12.16 9.66 3.74
N THR A 208 13.27 10.12 3.16
CA THR A 208 14.63 9.81 3.61
C THR A 208 15.13 10.70 4.74
N THR A 209 14.93 12.02 4.64
CA THR A 209 15.44 13.00 5.62
C THR A 209 14.36 13.49 6.58
N GLY A 210 13.07 13.35 6.25
CA GLY A 210 12.00 13.97 7.04
C GLY A 210 11.92 15.48 6.85
N GLU A 211 12.57 16.01 5.81
CA GLU A 211 12.47 17.40 5.40
C GLU A 211 11.30 17.59 4.44
N GLU A 212 10.53 18.65 4.63
CA GLU A 212 9.51 19.09 3.69
C GLU A 212 9.95 20.41 3.06
N PHE A 213 9.69 20.57 1.75
CA PHE A 213 9.97 21.82 1.06
C PHE A 213 8.85 22.83 1.34
N MET A 214 9.21 23.96 1.94
CA MET A 214 8.30 25.06 2.25
C MET A 214 8.65 26.27 1.37
N LEU A 215 7.63 26.80 0.69
CA LEU A 215 7.79 28.01 -0.12
C LEU A 215 8.33 29.15 0.77
N LYS A 216 9.46 29.76 0.38
CA LYS A 216 10.23 30.80 1.12
C LYS A 216 11.13 30.32 2.26
N ALA A 217 10.98 29.11 2.79
CA ALA A 217 11.83 28.59 3.86
C ALA A 217 12.80 27.48 3.38
N GLY A 218 12.63 26.97 2.16
CA GLY A 218 13.45 25.89 1.63
C GLY A 218 13.11 24.55 2.28
N TRP A 219 14.11 23.68 2.45
CA TRP A 219 13.95 22.37 3.08
C TRP A 219 13.98 22.49 4.60
N VAL A 220 12.91 22.06 5.26
CA VAL A 220 12.79 22.16 6.72
C VAL A 220 12.36 20.84 7.33
N HIS A 221 12.96 20.47 8.47
CA HIS A 221 12.51 19.31 9.24
C HIS A 221 11.18 19.60 9.94
N LYS A 222 10.24 18.66 9.83
CA LYS A 222 8.92 18.77 10.47
C LYS A 222 9.00 19.01 11.98
N ASP A 223 10.00 18.41 12.65
CA ASP A 223 10.18 18.49 14.11
C ASP A 223 10.83 19.80 14.58
N LYS A 224 11.49 20.54 13.67
CA LYS A 224 12.16 21.82 13.99
C LYS A 224 11.26 23.03 13.76
N VAL A 225 10.07 22.81 13.24
CA VAL A 225 9.19 23.87 12.78
C VAL A 225 7.96 23.92 13.67
N GLY A 226 8.03 24.76 14.71
CA GLY A 226 6.86 25.28 15.43
C GLY A 226 6.01 26.26 14.60
N LEU A 227 6.00 26.14 13.27
CA LEU A 227 5.15 26.95 12.41
C LEU A 227 3.76 26.31 12.39
N ASP A 228 2.83 26.98 13.05
CA ASP A 228 1.41 26.67 13.05
C ASP A 228 0.88 26.75 11.60
N VAL A 229 0.77 25.58 10.95
CA VAL A 229 0.29 25.39 9.57
C VAL A 229 -1.10 26.01 9.35
N LYS A 230 -1.85 26.27 10.43
CA LYS A 230 -3.15 26.96 10.39
C LYS A 230 -3.05 28.41 9.91
N ARG A 231 -1.97 29.14 10.21
CA ARG A 231 -1.86 30.58 9.88
C ARG A 231 -1.59 30.89 8.41
N HIS A 232 -1.05 29.96 7.63
CA HIS A 232 -0.73 30.24 6.22
C HIS A 232 -1.96 30.18 5.30
N ASN A 233 -2.94 29.31 5.61
CA ASN A 233 -4.22 29.26 4.90
C ASN A 233 -5.11 30.47 5.20
N GLU A 234 -4.92 31.16 6.32
CA GLU A 234 -5.65 32.40 6.66
C GLU A 234 -5.17 33.59 5.82
N ILE A 235 -3.87 33.68 5.50
CA ILE A 235 -3.31 34.76 4.68
C ILE A 235 -3.78 34.66 3.22
N GLN A 236 -4.01 33.45 2.71
CA GLN A 236 -4.56 33.26 1.36
C GLN A 236 -6.05 33.64 1.26
N LYS A 237 -6.80 33.56 2.37
CA LYS A 237 -8.22 33.97 2.42
C LYS A 237 -8.42 35.47 2.62
N SER A 238 -7.44 36.18 3.14
CA SER A 238 -7.55 37.63 3.40
C SER A 238 -7.12 38.51 2.22
N PHE A 239 -6.48 37.93 1.19
CA PHE A 239 -6.00 38.64 0.00
C PHE A 239 -6.50 38.04 -1.33
N GLY A 240 -7.51 37.17 -1.28
CA GLY A 240 -8.18 36.58 -2.46
C GLY A 240 -9.62 37.08 -2.59
#